data_AF-A0ABD3FC03-F1
#
_entry.id   AF-A0ABD3FC03-F1
#
_cell.length_a   1.000
_cell.length_b   1.000
_cell.length_c   1.000
_cell.angle_alpha   90.00
_cell.angle_beta   90.00
_cell.angle_gamma   90.00
#
_symmetry.space_group_name_H-M   'P 1'
#
loop_
_entity.id
_entity.type
_entity.pdbx_description
1 polymer ?
#
loop_
_entity_poly.entity_id
_entity_poly.type
_entity_poly.pdbx_seq_one_letter_code
_entity_poly.pdbx_strand_id
1 'polypeptide(L)'
;MHCKRVLLNDEVAAEERGVNLWDFSAKNSIQPPTETNSFADIISAFATLHKFAQEFYNPVTADFIATARDFMINYNDHAKSDPSMARLLTFWVNGKFILFRSRLATLGLEVAAQFTRSDDKLAALRDSQHLLASSVSSGKQRQHGQDRSQRSTKQGSGFIPPTVFNTPPKAEDG
;
A
#
# COMPACT_ATOMS: atom_id res chain seq x y z
N MET A 1 -6.09 19.87 -21.52
CA MET A 1 -5.51 18.72 -20.79
C MET A 1 -5.49 19.07 -19.31
N HIS A 2 -6.41 18.52 -18.52
CA HIS A 2 -6.45 18.74 -17.08
C HIS A 2 -5.77 17.53 -16.42
N CYS A 3 -4.48 17.64 -16.10
CA CYS A 3 -3.78 16.59 -15.37
C CYS A 3 -4.32 16.57 -13.93
N LYS A 4 -4.93 15.45 -13.53
CA LYS A 4 -5.30 15.24 -12.13
C LYS A 4 -4.04 15.31 -11.27
N ARG A 5 -4.13 15.96 -10.12
CA ARG A 5 -3.05 15.99 -9.13
C ARG A 5 -2.85 14.57 -8.62
N VAL A 6 -1.63 14.05 -8.77
CA VAL A 6 -1.24 12.73 -8.25
C VAL A 6 -1.32 12.79 -6.72
N LEU A 7 -2.09 11.88 -6.12
CA LEU A 7 -2.14 11.70 -4.67
C LEU A 7 -1.04 10.73 -4.23
N LEU A 8 -0.60 10.81 -2.97
CA LEU A 8 0.40 9.87 -2.42
C LEU A 8 -0.04 8.41 -2.53
N ASN A 9 -1.34 8.14 -2.43
CA ASN A 9 -1.87 6.78 -2.62
C ASN A 9 -1.75 6.31 -4.08
N ASP A 10 -1.80 7.22 -5.05
CA ASP A 10 -1.56 6.88 -6.46
C ASP A 10 -0.08 6.55 -6.68
N GLU A 11 0.83 7.19 -5.94
CA GLU A 11 2.27 6.90 -5.95
C GLU A 11 2.56 5.53 -5.34
N VAL A 12 1.95 5.21 -4.18
CA VAL A 12 2.06 3.88 -3.55
C VAL A 12 1.53 2.80 -4.49
N ALA A 13 0.33 3.01 -5.07
CA ALA A 13 -0.27 2.05 -6.01
C ALA A 13 0.55 1.92 -7.30
N ALA A 14 1.24 2.98 -7.74
CA ALA A 14 2.12 2.93 -8.90
C ALA A 14 3.45 2.21 -8.59
N GLU A 15 3.99 2.31 -7.39
CA GLU A 15 5.17 1.53 -6.97
C GLU A 15 4.84 0.03 -6.88
N GLU A 16 3.68 -0.30 -6.31
CA GLU A 16 3.19 -1.70 -6.24
C GLU A 16 2.92 -2.30 -7.62
N ARG A 17 2.44 -1.49 -8.58
CA ARG A 17 2.22 -1.90 -9.98
C ARG A 17 3.44 -1.64 -10.87
N GLY A 18 4.51 -1.12 -10.29
CA GLY A 18 5.70 -0.68 -11.00
C GLY A 18 6.47 -1.84 -11.62
N VAL A 19 7.50 -1.51 -12.41
CA VAL A 19 8.35 -2.49 -13.10
C VAL A 19 8.82 -3.55 -12.10
N ASN A 20 8.63 -4.83 -12.46
CA ASN A 20 9.05 -5.96 -11.65
C ASN A 20 10.59 -5.95 -11.50
N LEU A 21 11.08 -5.44 -10.37
CA LEU A 21 12.51 -5.40 -10.05
C LEU A 21 13.06 -6.76 -9.60
N TRP A 22 12.21 -7.78 -9.49
CA TRP A 22 12.55 -9.13 -9.06
C TRP A 22 12.73 -10.08 -10.23
N ASP A 23 12.15 -9.74 -11.39
CA ASP A 23 12.23 -10.53 -12.61
C ASP A 23 12.89 -9.72 -13.74
N PHE A 24 14.22 -9.77 -13.79
CA PHE A 24 14.99 -9.16 -14.87
C PHE A 24 14.93 -9.96 -16.19
N SER A 25 14.29 -11.13 -16.23
CA SER A 25 14.28 -12.01 -17.40
C SER A 25 12.98 -12.80 -17.46
N ALA A 26 12.19 -12.65 -18.53
CA ALA A 26 10.94 -13.40 -18.75
C ALA A 26 11.06 -14.95 -18.66
N LYS A 27 12.27 -15.50 -18.53
CA LYS A 27 12.57 -16.92 -18.32
C LYS A 27 12.88 -17.30 -16.86
N ASN A 28 12.96 -16.33 -15.96
CA ASN A 28 13.29 -16.55 -14.57
C ASN A 28 11.99 -16.71 -13.79
N SER A 29 11.57 -17.95 -13.57
CA SER A 29 10.36 -18.28 -12.79
C SER A 29 10.58 -18.08 -11.29
N ILE A 30 11.19 -16.96 -10.90
CA ILE A 30 11.35 -16.60 -9.50
C ILE A 30 9.97 -16.24 -8.98
N GLN A 31 9.56 -16.88 -7.88
CA GLN A 31 8.31 -16.54 -7.25
C GLN A 31 8.31 -15.08 -6.80
N PRO A 32 7.22 -14.33 -7.02
CA PRO A 32 7.12 -12.96 -6.54
C PRO A 32 7.33 -12.94 -5.02
N PRO A 33 7.98 -11.91 -4.47
CA PRO A 33 8.12 -11.76 -3.04
C PRO A 33 6.74 -11.77 -2.37
N THR A 34 6.65 -12.41 -1.21
CA THR A 34 5.44 -12.40 -0.38
C THR A 34 5.08 -10.95 -0.02
N GLU A 35 3.82 -10.57 -0.25
CA GLU A 35 3.33 -9.26 0.15
C GLU A 35 3.46 -9.06 1.66
N THR A 36 3.91 -7.88 2.06
CA THR A 36 4.02 -7.50 3.47
C THR A 36 2.63 -7.24 4.05
N ASN A 37 2.19 -8.07 4.99
CA ASN A 37 0.86 -7.97 5.60
C ASN A 37 0.90 -7.54 7.07
N SER A 38 2.08 -7.50 7.69
CA SER A 38 2.25 -7.15 9.08
C SER A 38 3.56 -6.41 9.36
N PHE A 39 3.62 -5.71 10.48
CA PHE A 39 4.88 -5.13 10.96
C PHE A 39 5.93 -6.20 11.31
N ALA A 40 5.49 -7.39 11.73
CA ALA A 40 6.39 -8.51 12.01
C ALA A 40 7.15 -8.96 10.76
N ASP A 41 6.50 -8.98 9.59
CA ASP A 41 7.14 -9.32 8.32
C ASP A 41 8.26 -8.32 7.99
N ILE A 42 7.98 -7.01 8.18
CA ILE A 42 8.96 -5.93 7.96
C ILE A 42 10.15 -6.08 8.91
N ILE A 43 9.89 -6.29 10.20
CA ILE A 43 10.93 -6.43 11.22
C ILE A 43 11.80 -7.67 10.93
N SER A 44 11.19 -8.79 10.54
CA SER A 44 11.91 -10.02 10.17
C SER A 44 12.77 -9.84 8.92
N ALA A 45 12.24 -9.15 7.91
CA ALA A 45 12.99 -8.78 6.70
C ALA A 45 14.20 -7.91 7.04
N PHE A 46 14.04 -6.89 7.90
CA PHE A 46 15.15 -6.07 8.36
C PHE A 46 16.18 -6.85 9.19
N ALA A 47 15.74 -7.77 10.05
CA ALA A 47 16.67 -8.61 10.82
C ALA A 47 17.54 -9.48 9.90
N THR A 48 16.95 -10.02 8.82
CA THR A 48 17.67 -10.81 7.83
C THR A 48 18.60 -9.94 6.99
N LEU A 49 18.10 -8.79 6.52
CA LEU A 49 18.88 -7.84 5.73
C LEU A 49 20.05 -7.25 6.54
N HIS A 50 19.87 -7.00 7.83
CA HIS A 50 20.93 -6.51 8.70
C HIS A 50 22.06 -7.54 8.85
N LYS A 51 21.73 -8.83 9.07
CA LYS A 51 22.74 -9.90 9.08
C LYS A 51 23.53 -9.95 7.77
N PHE A 52 22.84 -9.85 6.64
CA PHE A 52 23.50 -9.78 5.33
C PHE A 52 24.39 -8.54 5.21
N ALA A 53 23.93 -7.40 5.70
CA ALA A 53 24.70 -6.16 5.67
C ALA A 53 25.99 -6.22 6.50
N GLN A 54 25.95 -6.88 7.65
CA GLN A 54 27.12 -7.06 8.51
C GLN A 54 28.23 -7.87 7.82
N GLU A 55 27.86 -8.84 7.00
CA GLU A 55 28.84 -9.72 6.31
C GLU A 55 29.34 -9.13 4.99
N PHE A 56 28.48 -8.43 4.24
CA PHE A 56 28.76 -8.07 2.84
C PHE A 56 28.89 -6.56 2.57
N TYR A 57 28.53 -5.70 3.52
CA TYR A 57 28.53 -4.25 3.33
C TYR A 57 29.38 -3.50 4.35
N ASN A 58 29.62 -2.22 4.09
CA ASN A 58 30.34 -1.36 5.02
C ASN A 58 29.52 -1.10 6.31
N PRO A 59 30.19 -0.75 7.41
CA PRO A 59 29.53 -0.50 8.70
C PRO A 59 28.42 0.55 8.63
N VAL A 60 28.56 1.57 7.79
CA VAL A 60 27.55 2.63 7.63
C VAL A 60 26.24 2.07 7.06
N THR A 61 26.33 1.14 6.12
CA THR A 61 25.16 0.48 5.52
C THR A 61 24.51 -0.47 6.53
N ALA A 62 25.30 -1.22 7.29
CA ALA A 62 24.79 -2.07 8.36
C ALA A 62 24.07 -1.24 9.44
N ASP A 63 24.66 -0.13 9.87
CA ASP A 63 24.08 0.81 10.84
C ASP A 63 22.79 1.47 10.35
N PHE A 64 22.73 1.82 9.05
CA PHE A 64 21.50 2.31 8.41
C PHE A 64 20.36 1.29 8.51
N ILE A 65 20.64 0.03 8.19
CA ILE A 65 19.66 -1.04 8.22
C ILE A 65 19.27 -1.37 9.67
N ALA A 66 20.21 -1.35 10.61
CA ALA A 66 19.95 -1.53 12.04
C ALA A 66 19.02 -0.44 12.59
N THR A 67 19.30 0.83 12.27
CA THR A 67 18.47 1.95 12.71
C THR A 67 17.06 1.87 12.12
N ALA A 68 16.91 1.49 10.85
CA ALA A 68 15.62 1.26 10.23
C ALA A 68 14.82 0.17 10.95
N ARG A 69 15.49 -0.93 11.31
CA ARG A 69 14.91 -2.04 12.08
C ARG A 69 14.41 -1.57 13.43
N ASP A 70 15.25 -0.86 14.19
CA ASP A 70 14.93 -0.40 15.53
C ASP A 70 13.77 0.61 15.51
N PHE A 71 13.72 1.46 14.48
CA PHE A 71 12.56 2.31 14.23
C PHE A 71 11.28 1.48 14.05
N MET A 72 11.31 0.41 13.25
CA MET A 72 10.13 -0.42 12.99
C MET A 72 9.65 -1.16 14.25
N ILE A 73 10.57 -1.64 15.09
CA ILE A 73 10.24 -2.26 16.38
C ILE A 73 9.54 -1.23 17.28
N ASN A 74 10.17 -0.07 17.47
CA ASN A 74 9.61 1.01 18.28
C ASN A 74 8.27 1.51 17.73
N TYR A 75 8.11 1.58 16.41
CA TYR A 75 6.87 2.01 15.77
C TYR A 75 5.75 1.00 16.04
N ASN A 76 6.04 -0.30 15.87
CA ASN A 76 5.10 -1.40 16.12
C ASN A 76 4.59 -1.41 17.57
N ASP A 77 5.45 -1.18 18.56
CA ASP A 77 5.06 -1.20 19.98
C ASP A 77 4.02 -0.13 20.34
N HIS A 78 3.93 0.93 19.54
CA HIS A 78 3.07 2.08 19.80
C HIS A 78 1.98 2.27 18.73
N ALA A 79 1.92 1.43 17.71
CA ALA A 79 0.97 1.52 16.61
C ALA A 79 0.02 0.32 16.63
N LYS A 80 -1.22 0.53 16.18
CA LYS A 80 -2.13 -0.60 15.95
C LYS A 80 -1.67 -1.37 14.72
N SER A 81 -1.64 -2.69 14.82
CA SER A 81 -1.38 -3.56 13.68
C SER A 81 -2.47 -3.37 12.63
N ASP A 82 -2.10 -2.85 11.47
CA ASP A 82 -2.96 -2.65 10.32
C ASP A 82 -2.16 -3.03 9.05
N PRO A 83 -2.62 -4.03 8.27
CA PRO A 83 -1.96 -4.44 7.03
C PRO A 83 -1.76 -3.28 6.05
N SER A 84 -2.68 -2.32 6.02
CA SER A 84 -2.58 -1.15 5.14
C SER A 84 -1.42 -0.24 5.57
N MET A 85 -1.25 -0.03 6.87
CA MET A 85 -0.12 0.75 7.41
C MET A 85 1.22 0.02 7.18
N ALA A 86 1.23 -1.32 7.23
CA ALA A 86 2.44 -2.09 6.92
C ALA A 86 2.91 -1.85 5.49
N ARG A 87 1.99 -1.83 4.52
CA ARG A 87 2.30 -1.50 3.11
C ARG A 87 2.85 -0.08 2.95
N LEU A 88 2.25 0.90 3.62
CA LEU A 88 2.72 2.29 3.57
C LEU A 88 4.11 2.45 4.19
N LEU A 89 4.41 1.73 5.27
CA LEU A 89 5.74 1.73 5.87
C LEU A 89 6.78 1.11 4.91
N THR A 90 6.44 0.02 4.23
CA THR A 90 7.33 -0.57 3.20
C THR A 90 7.67 0.44 2.11
N PHE A 91 6.66 1.13 1.57
CA PHE A 91 6.86 2.20 0.58
C PHE A 91 7.74 3.35 1.11
N TRP A 92 7.44 3.82 2.33
CA TRP A 92 8.21 4.90 2.94
C TRP A 92 9.68 4.50 3.13
N VAL A 93 9.95 3.29 3.62
CA VAL A 93 11.32 2.82 3.81
C VAL A 93 12.04 2.60 2.49
N ASN A 94 11.39 2.07 1.45
CA ASN A 94 11.99 2.00 0.11
C ASN A 94 12.50 3.37 -0.35
N GLY A 95 11.71 4.42 -0.12
CA GLY A 95 12.13 5.81 -0.35
C GLY A 95 13.38 6.20 0.43
N LYS A 96 13.49 5.80 1.70
CA LYS A 96 14.69 6.03 2.53
C LYS A 96 15.91 5.29 1.99
N PHE A 97 15.76 4.06 1.51
CA PHE A 97 16.86 3.29 0.89
C PHE A 97 17.32 3.92 -0.42
N ILE A 98 16.41 4.42 -1.26
CA ILE A 98 16.76 5.14 -2.49
C ILE A 98 17.54 6.42 -2.15
N LEU A 99 17.09 7.16 -1.13
CA LEU A 99 17.77 8.37 -0.67
C LEU A 99 19.17 8.04 -0.13
N PHE A 100 19.29 6.99 0.68
CA PHE A 100 20.58 6.53 1.20
C PHE A 100 21.54 6.15 0.06
N ARG A 101 21.07 5.37 -0.93
CA ARG A 101 21.87 4.97 -2.10
C ARG A 101 22.32 6.17 -2.94
N SER A 102 21.43 7.13 -3.18
CA SER A 102 21.75 8.31 -3.99
C SER A 102 22.71 9.29 -3.30
N ARG A 103 22.70 9.33 -1.95
CA ARG A 103 23.52 10.25 -1.14
C ARG A 103 24.77 9.63 -0.54
N LEU A 104 24.93 8.30 -0.65
CA LEU A 104 26.10 7.52 -0.23
C LEU A 104 27.42 8.09 -0.78
N ALA A 105 27.38 8.74 -1.95
CA ALA A 105 28.56 9.33 -2.57
C ALA A 105 28.94 10.73 -2.05
N THR A 106 28.06 11.43 -1.31
CA THR A 106 28.19 12.90 -1.19
C THR A 106 28.20 13.50 0.22
N LEU A 107 27.54 12.96 1.24
CA LEU A 107 27.12 13.86 2.36
C LEU A 107 27.12 13.34 3.80
N GLY A 108 27.51 12.10 4.11
CA GLY A 108 27.55 11.66 5.51
C GLY A 108 26.22 11.84 6.24
N LEU A 109 25.16 11.25 5.69
CA LEU A 109 23.81 11.29 6.26
C LEU A 109 23.81 10.82 7.72
N GLU A 110 23.29 11.66 8.62
CA GLU A 110 22.98 11.23 9.98
C GLU A 110 21.79 10.27 9.91
N VAL A 111 22.09 8.97 10.09
CA VAL A 111 21.17 7.86 9.91
C VAL A 111 19.96 7.98 10.84
N ALA A 112 20.19 8.27 12.12
CA ALA A 112 19.12 8.40 13.12
C ALA A 112 18.10 9.48 12.76
N ALA A 113 18.55 10.61 12.20
CA ALA A 113 17.68 11.70 11.78
C ALA A 113 16.76 11.31 10.59
N GLN A 114 17.07 10.23 9.86
CA GLN A 114 16.25 9.78 8.74
C GLN A 114 15.00 9.00 9.18
N PHE A 115 15.00 8.43 10.38
CA PHE A 115 13.94 7.57 10.86
C PHE A 115 13.23 8.21 12.05
N THR A 116 12.25 9.08 11.76
CA THR A 116 11.46 9.76 12.77
C THR A 116 9.96 9.63 12.50
N ARG A 117 9.18 9.60 13.58
CA ARG A 117 7.71 9.55 13.50
C ARG A 117 7.10 10.84 12.99
N SER A 118 7.83 11.94 13.15
CA SER A 118 7.45 13.27 12.65
C SER A 118 7.89 13.51 11.20
N ASP A 119 8.29 12.45 10.49
CA ASP A 119 8.68 12.57 9.08
C ASP A 119 7.47 13.00 8.25
N ASP A 120 7.62 14.11 7.51
CA ASP A 120 6.52 14.70 6.75
C ASP A 120 5.91 13.74 5.73
N LYS A 121 6.73 12.90 5.08
CA LYS A 121 6.24 11.91 4.11
C LYS A 121 5.47 10.81 4.82
N LEU A 122 5.96 10.34 5.98
CA LEU A 122 5.25 9.35 6.79
C LEU A 122 3.93 9.90 7.36
N ALA A 123 3.92 11.15 7.84
CA ALA A 123 2.73 11.81 8.34
C ALA A 123 1.68 11.96 7.22
N ALA A 124 2.09 12.39 6.03
CA ALA A 124 1.20 12.54 4.89
C ALA A 124 0.61 11.20 4.41
N LEU A 125 1.37 10.09 4.48
CA LEU A 125 0.87 8.74 4.16
C LEU A 125 -0.17 8.27 5.18
N ARG A 126 0.06 8.52 6.48
CA ARG A 126 -0.92 8.19 7.52
C ARG A 126 -2.22 8.98 7.33
N ASP A 127 -2.10 10.27 7.06
CA ASP A 127 -3.27 11.15 6.91
C ASP A 127 -4.06 10.79 5.62
N SER A 128 -3.38 10.44 4.52
CA SER A 128 -4.03 9.97 3.29
C SER A 128 -4.80 8.67 3.50
N GLN A 129 -4.29 7.78 4.35
CA GLN A 129 -4.95 6.54 4.71
C GLN A 129 -6.22 6.79 5.55
N HIS A 130 -6.14 7.68 6.54
CA HIS A 130 -7.30 8.06 7.37
C HIS A 130 -8.42 8.70 6.55
N LEU A 131 -8.09 9.51 5.54
CA LEU A 131 -9.07 10.11 4.64
C LEU A 131 -9.79 9.06 3.78
N LEU A 132 -9.07 8.06 3.28
CA LEU A 132 -9.67 6.93 2.54
C LEU A 132 -10.59 6.11 3.44
N ALA A 133 -10.13 5.73 4.64
CA ALA A 133 -10.94 4.96 5.59
C ALA A 133 -12.24 5.69 5.97
N SER A 134 -12.17 7.01 6.19
CA SER A 134 -13.32 7.87 6.49
C SER A 134 -14.29 8.02 5.30
N SER A 135 -13.78 7.99 4.07
CA SER A 135 -14.60 8.06 2.86
C SER A 135 -15.36 6.76 2.62
N VAL A 136 -14.72 5.61 2.87
CA VAL A 136 -15.33 4.28 2.74
C VAL A 136 -16.38 4.04 3.83
N SER A 137 -16.17 4.53 5.05
CA SER A 137 -17.18 4.44 6.13
C SER A 137 -18.41 5.31 5.84
N SER A 138 -18.21 6.51 5.28
CA SER A 138 -19.31 7.42 4.90
C SER A 138 -20.18 6.88 3.76
N GLY A 139 -19.60 6.08 2.86
CA GLY A 139 -20.34 5.42 1.77
C GLY A 139 -21.30 4.32 2.25
N LYS A 140 -21.04 3.70 3.41
CA LYS A 140 -21.91 2.67 3.99
C LYS A 140 -23.14 3.21 4.73
N GLN A 141 -23.18 4.51 5.07
CA GLN A 141 -24.25 5.08 5.88
C GLN A 141 -25.43 5.65 5.06
N ARG A 142 -25.33 5.70 3.72
CA ARG A 142 -26.37 6.26 2.85
C ARG A 142 -27.52 5.31 2.46
N GLN A 143 -27.59 4.10 3.01
CA GLN A 143 -28.69 3.15 2.71
C GLN A 143 -29.61 2.82 3.90
N HIS A 144 -29.51 3.52 5.04
CA HIS A 144 -30.43 3.26 6.14
C HIS A 144 -31.05 4.54 6.67
N GLY A 145 -32.16 4.95 6.04
CA GLY A 145 -33.00 6.00 6.58
C GLY A 145 -33.95 6.64 5.58
N GLN A 146 -35.01 5.92 5.19
CA GLN A 146 -36.36 6.46 4.95
C GLN A 146 -37.25 5.30 4.46
N ASP A 147 -38.14 4.79 5.32
CA ASP A 147 -39.55 5.15 5.15
C ASP A 147 -40.41 4.71 6.34
N ARG A 148 -41.17 5.65 6.88
CA ARG A 148 -42.24 5.41 7.87
C ARG A 148 -43.51 6.02 7.28
N SER A 149 -44.36 5.20 6.66
CA SER A 149 -45.80 5.09 6.93
C SER A 149 -46.58 4.48 5.77
N GLN A 150 -47.40 3.48 6.13
CA GLN A 150 -48.74 3.18 5.61
C GLN A 150 -49.03 3.33 4.11
N ARG A 151 -49.23 2.20 3.42
CA ARG A 151 -50.33 2.11 2.43
C ARG A 151 -50.81 0.69 2.15
N SER A 152 -52.07 0.47 2.52
CA SER A 152 -53.08 -0.46 1.99
C SER A 152 -52.69 -1.39 0.83
N THR A 153 -53.01 -2.67 1.05
CA THR A 153 -53.34 -3.69 0.05
C THR A 153 -54.25 -3.16 -1.06
N LYS A 154 -53.83 -3.27 -2.32
CA LYS A 154 -54.72 -3.44 -3.49
C LYS A 154 -54.00 -4.20 -4.60
N GLN A 155 -54.61 -5.33 -4.95
CA GLN A 155 -54.35 -6.15 -6.13
C GLN A 155 -54.60 -5.34 -7.41
N GLY A 156 -53.86 -5.63 -8.49
CA GLY A 156 -54.24 -5.17 -9.83
C GLY A 156 -53.08 -5.11 -10.84
N SER A 157 -52.90 -6.22 -11.57
CA SER A 157 -52.37 -6.39 -12.94
C SER A 157 -51.27 -5.46 -13.49
N GLY A 158 -50.15 -6.06 -13.92
CA GLY A 158 -49.22 -5.43 -14.86
C GLY A 158 -47.84 -6.08 -14.89
N PHE A 159 -47.78 -7.38 -15.20
CA PHE A 159 -46.54 -8.15 -15.34
C PHE A 159 -45.93 -7.87 -16.73
N ILE A 160 -44.73 -7.27 -16.78
CA ILE A 160 -43.86 -7.29 -17.97
C ILE A 160 -42.44 -7.66 -17.48
N PRO A 161 -41.89 -8.83 -17.86
CA PRO A 161 -40.56 -9.26 -17.45
C PRO A 161 -39.43 -8.60 -18.28
N PRO A 162 -38.25 -8.36 -17.70
CA PRO A 162 -37.11 -7.78 -18.41
C PRO A 162 -36.28 -8.89 -19.07
N THR A 163 -36.48 -9.13 -20.36
CA THR A 163 -35.57 -10.00 -21.15
C THR A 163 -35.36 -9.45 -22.55
N VAL A 164 -34.64 -8.34 -22.67
CA VAL A 164 -33.88 -8.04 -23.90
C VAL A 164 -32.69 -7.19 -23.49
N PHE A 165 -31.53 -7.80 -23.21
CA PHE A 165 -30.23 -7.23 -23.56
C PHE A 165 -29.18 -8.35 -23.54
N ASN A 166 -28.62 -8.59 -24.72
CA ASN A 166 -27.27 -9.10 -24.97
C ASN A 166 -27.05 -10.63 -24.97
N THR A 167 -27.50 -11.28 -26.04
CA THR A 167 -26.74 -12.37 -26.65
C THR A 167 -25.47 -11.78 -27.30
N PRO A 168 -24.25 -12.22 -26.94
CA PRO A 168 -23.05 -11.93 -27.73
C PRO A 168 -23.02 -12.79 -29.00
N PRO A 169 -22.42 -12.31 -30.11
CA PRO A 169 -22.36 -13.05 -31.36
C PRO A 169 -21.44 -14.28 -31.20
N LYS A 170 -21.93 -15.43 -31.65
CA LYS A 170 -21.14 -16.66 -31.75
C LYS A 170 -20.35 -16.59 -33.06
N ALA A 171 -19.03 -16.54 -32.95
CA ALA A 171 -18.11 -16.80 -34.05
C ALA A 171 -17.81 -18.31 -34.11
N GLU A 172 -17.76 -18.86 -35.32
CA GLU A 172 -16.95 -19.99 -35.84
C GLU A 172 -17.57 -20.38 -37.19
N ASP A 173 -16.90 -20.12 -38.32
CA ASP A 173 -15.81 -20.90 -38.95
C ASP A 173 -16.29 -22.26 -39.50
N GLY A 174 -16.25 -22.37 -40.85
CA GLY A 174 -16.58 -23.57 -41.62
C GLY A 174 -17.20 -23.28 -42.97
#